data_AF-A0A0C3NN05-F1
#
_entry.id   AF-A0A0C3NN05-F1
#
_cell.length_a   1.000
_cell.length_b   1.000
_cell.length_c   1.000
_cell.angle_alpha   90.00
_cell.angle_beta   90.00
_cell.angle_gamma   90.00
#
_symmetry.space_group_name_H-M   'P 1'
#
loop_
_entity.id
_entity.type
_entity.pdbx_description
1 polymer ?
#
loop_
_entity_poly.entity_id
_entity_poly.type
_entity_poly.pdbx_seq_one_letter_code
_entity_poly.pdbx_strand_id
1 'polypeptide(L)'
;VAYGINDSGQVVGYSRYASDNDDHAFITGPNGVGMIDLNSIADLPSGSNLTSAQGINNEGQVIATIVLEHASYALMLDGLSLLGLMARRNGASA
;
A
#
# COMPACT_ATOMS: atom_id res chain seq x y z
N VAL A 1 -13.97 -1.85 -1.50
CA VAL A 1 -14.58 -2.67 -2.58
C VAL A 1 -13.84 -3.99 -2.67
N ALA A 2 -14.56 -5.10 -2.90
CA ALA A 2 -13.96 -6.42 -3.09
C ALA A 2 -13.78 -6.72 -4.60
N TYR A 3 -12.66 -7.34 -4.96
CA TYR A 3 -12.29 -7.64 -6.35
C TYR A 3 -12.09 -9.12 -6.64
N GLY A 4 -11.71 -9.94 -5.65
CA GLY A 4 -11.48 -11.37 -5.85
C GLY A 4 -11.83 -12.20 -4.62
N ILE A 5 -12.13 -13.47 -4.86
CA ILE A 5 -12.40 -14.48 -3.83
C ILE A 5 -11.80 -15.82 -4.27
N ASN A 6 -11.30 -16.61 -3.32
CA ASN A 6 -10.84 -17.99 -3.55
C ASN A 6 -11.75 -19.06 -2.93
N ASP A 7 -11.49 -20.34 -3.20
CA ASP A 7 -12.32 -21.46 -2.73
C ASP A 7 -12.38 -21.59 -1.19
N SER A 8 -11.39 -21.05 -0.47
CA SER A 8 -11.41 -20.98 1.01
C SER A 8 -12.28 -19.82 1.54
N GLY A 9 -12.88 -19.05 0.65
CA GLY A 9 -13.69 -17.88 0.98
C GLY A 9 -12.87 -16.66 1.43
N GLN A 10 -11.56 -16.61 1.13
CA GLN A 10 -10.76 -15.42 1.36
C GLN A 10 -11.08 -14.39 0.29
N VAL A 11 -11.34 -13.15 0.70
CA VAL A 11 -11.69 -12.04 -0.19
C VAL A 11 -10.55 -11.03 -0.21
N VAL A 12 -10.22 -10.51 -1.39
CA VAL A 12 -9.26 -9.42 -1.57
C VAL A 12 -9.92 -8.19 -2.20
N GLY A 13 -9.34 -7.02 -1.94
CA GLY A 13 -9.78 -5.78 -2.54
C GLY A 13 -9.04 -4.57 -1.99
N TYR A 14 -9.75 -3.44 -1.92
CA TYR A 14 -9.26 -2.25 -1.21
C TYR A 14 -10.31 -1.72 -0.24
N SER A 15 -9.83 -1.09 0.83
CA SER A 15 -10.65 -0.38 1.81
C SER A 15 -10.04 0.99 2.06
N ARG A 16 -10.87 1.98 2.38
CA ARG A 16 -10.41 3.34 2.67
C ARG A 16 -10.50 3.58 4.16
N TYR A 17 -9.39 3.87 4.82
CA TYR A 17 -9.42 4.20 6.24
C TYR A 17 -9.85 5.65 6.43
N ALA A 18 -10.69 5.89 7.45
CA ALA A 18 -11.14 7.23 7.77
C ALA A 18 -10.02 8.13 8.32
N SER A 19 -8.93 7.53 8.82
CA SER A 19 -7.83 8.22 9.49
C SER A 19 -6.88 8.92 8.52
N ASP A 20 -6.57 8.32 7.38
CA ASP A 20 -5.64 8.85 6.38
C ASP A 20 -6.32 9.20 5.06
N ASN A 21 -7.56 8.73 4.85
CA ASN A 21 -8.29 8.87 3.61
C ASN A 21 -7.52 8.26 2.42
N ASP A 22 -6.69 7.25 2.66
CA ASP A 22 -5.97 6.50 1.64
C ASP A 22 -6.61 5.14 1.41
N ASP A 23 -6.39 4.58 0.22
CA ASP A 23 -6.83 3.25 -0.13
C ASP A 23 -5.77 2.23 0.28
N HIS A 24 -6.19 1.17 0.97
CA HIS A 24 -5.34 0.10 1.46
C HIS A 24 -5.80 -1.24 0.93
N ALA A 25 -4.87 -2.03 0.42
CA ALA A 25 -5.13 -3.39 -0.02
C ALA A 25 -5.46 -4.29 1.17
N PHE A 26 -6.55 -5.07 1.09
CA PHE A 26 -6.92 -5.99 2.16
C PHE A 26 -7.03 -7.44 1.66
N ILE A 27 -6.92 -8.37 2.61
CA ILE A 27 -7.33 -9.76 2.50
C ILE A 27 -8.16 -10.16 3.73
N THR A 28 -9.11 -11.09 3.58
CA THR A 28 -9.78 -11.72 4.73
C THR A 28 -9.23 -13.10 5.07
N GLY A 29 -9.49 -13.57 6.29
CA GLY A 29 -9.35 -14.98 6.61
C GLY A 29 -10.37 -15.86 5.85
N PRO A 30 -10.28 -17.20 6.00
CA PRO A 30 -11.23 -18.13 5.42
C PRO A 30 -12.67 -17.78 5.76
N ASN A 31 -13.59 -18.05 4.84
CA ASN A 31 -15.01 -17.70 4.94
C ASN A 31 -15.27 -16.20 5.20
N GLY A 32 -14.40 -15.30 4.72
CA GLY A 32 -14.54 -13.86 4.90
C GLY A 32 -14.23 -13.34 6.30
N VAL A 33 -13.68 -14.17 7.19
CA VAL A 33 -13.53 -13.81 8.61
C VAL A 33 -12.30 -12.94 8.84
N GLY A 34 -12.53 -11.76 9.42
CA GLY A 34 -11.50 -10.79 9.75
C GLY A 34 -10.94 -10.11 8.50
N MET A 35 -10.65 -8.82 8.60
CA MET A 35 -10.01 -8.07 7.53
C MET A 35 -8.60 -7.72 7.96
N ILE A 36 -7.63 -8.05 7.11
CA ILE A 36 -6.21 -7.84 7.34
C ILE A 36 -5.73 -6.88 6.25
N ASP A 37 -5.11 -5.78 6.67
CA ASP A 37 -4.39 -4.89 5.77
C ASP A 37 -3.12 -5.59 5.28
N LEU A 38 -2.96 -5.72 3.97
CA LEU A 38 -1.78 -6.37 3.40
C LEU A 38 -0.48 -5.62 3.71
N ASN A 39 -0.53 -4.30 3.93
CA ASN A 39 0.63 -3.51 4.37
C ASN A 39 1.12 -3.90 5.77
N SER A 40 0.27 -4.55 6.59
CA SER A 40 0.65 -5.00 7.93
C SER A 40 1.38 -6.36 7.96
N ILE A 41 1.35 -7.11 6.84
CA ILE A 41 1.91 -8.47 6.76
C ILE A 41 2.91 -8.65 5.61
N ALA A 42 2.93 -7.76 4.62
CA ALA A 42 3.86 -7.84 3.51
C ALA A 42 5.20 -7.19 3.87
N ASP A 43 6.30 -7.88 3.55
CA ASP A 43 7.65 -7.30 3.60
C ASP A 43 7.86 -6.46 2.34
N LEU A 44 7.68 -5.14 2.46
CA LEU A 44 7.74 -4.18 1.35
C LEU A 44 8.94 -3.24 1.48
N PRO A 45 9.51 -2.77 0.37
CA PRO A 45 10.50 -1.71 0.42
C PRO A 45 9.95 -0.47 1.13
N SER A 46 10.77 0.18 1.94
CA SER A 46 10.35 1.37 2.70
C SER A 46 9.78 2.46 1.80
N GLY A 47 8.66 3.05 2.21
CA GLY A 47 7.95 4.05 1.42
C GLY A 47 7.07 3.45 0.32
N SER A 48 6.86 2.14 0.30
CA SER A 48 5.88 1.50 -0.58
C SER A 48 4.57 1.25 0.16
N ASN A 49 3.45 1.42 -0.52
CA ASN A 49 2.12 1.13 -0.01
C ASN A 49 1.34 0.29 -1.03
N LEU A 50 0.76 -0.81 -0.59
CA LEU A 50 -0.22 -1.58 -1.36
C LEU A 50 -1.58 -0.90 -1.25
N THR A 51 -2.05 -0.35 -2.37
CA THR A 51 -3.29 0.43 -2.40
C THR A 51 -4.49 -0.40 -2.82
N SER A 52 -4.27 -1.51 -3.53
CA SER A 52 -5.34 -2.38 -4.00
C SER A 52 -4.87 -3.79 -4.30
N ALA A 53 -5.55 -4.80 -3.75
CA ALA A 53 -5.39 -6.19 -4.17
C ALA A 53 -6.40 -6.52 -5.28
N GLN A 54 -5.91 -6.82 -6.48
CA GLN A 54 -6.73 -6.96 -7.69
C GLN A 54 -7.22 -8.38 -7.95
N GLY A 55 -6.59 -9.39 -7.36
CA GLY A 55 -6.98 -10.78 -7.56
C GLY A 55 -6.31 -11.72 -6.58
N ILE A 56 -6.95 -12.86 -6.36
CA ILE A 56 -6.47 -13.97 -5.54
C ILE A 56 -6.77 -15.28 -6.27
N ASN A 57 -5.88 -16.28 -6.14
CA ASN A 57 -6.13 -17.64 -6.62
C ASN A 57 -6.38 -18.62 -5.47
N ASN A 58 -6.70 -19.88 -5.80
CA ASN A 58 -7.02 -20.92 -4.81
C ASN A 58 -5.83 -21.35 -3.93
N GLU A 59 -4.61 -21.00 -4.32
CA GLU A 59 -3.41 -21.18 -3.49
C GLU A 59 -3.17 -20.00 -2.54
N GLY A 60 -4.06 -19.01 -2.52
CA GLY A 60 -3.93 -17.82 -1.67
C GLY A 60 -2.92 -16.79 -2.17
N GLN A 61 -2.43 -16.93 -3.41
CA GLN A 61 -1.52 -15.95 -4.02
C GLN A 61 -2.32 -14.74 -4.47
N VAL A 62 -1.79 -13.54 -4.18
CA VAL A 62 -2.47 -12.26 -4.42
C VAL A 62 -1.67 -11.41 -5.41
N ILE A 63 -2.35 -10.83 -6.39
CA ILE A 63 -1.81 -9.75 -7.22
C ILE A 63 -2.31 -8.42 -6.65
N ALA A 64 -1.39 -7.48 -6.41
CA ALA A 64 -1.71 -6.19 -5.82
C ALA A 64 -0.96 -5.03 -6.51
N THR A 65 -1.54 -3.84 -6.44
CA THR A 65 -0.96 -2.59 -6.90
C THR A 65 -0.15 -1.99 -5.77
N ILE A 66 1.13 -1.71 -6.06
CA ILE A 66 2.04 -1.02 -5.14
C ILE A 66 2.30 0.39 -5.66
N VAL A 67 2.20 1.37 -4.78
CA VAL A 67 2.62 2.74 -5.03
C VAL A 67 3.89 2.97 -4.21
N LEU A 68 4.99 3.32 -4.89
CA LEU A 68 6.16 3.83 -4.22
C LEU A 68 5.96 5.33 -4.02
N GLU A 69 6.06 5.79 -2.78
CA GLU A 69 6.22 7.22 -2.53
C GLU A 69 7.53 7.66 -3.17
N HIS A 70 7.44 8.44 -4.26
CA HIS A 70 8.60 9.09 -4.83
C HIS A 70 9.24 9.96 -3.73
N ALA A 71 10.56 9.88 -3.61
CA ALA A 71 11.32 10.81 -2.77
C ALA A 71 10.84 12.23 -3.07
N SER A 72 10.13 12.83 -2.11
CA SER A 72 9.60 14.18 -2.26
C SER A 72 10.76 15.13 -2.09
N TYR A 73 11.20 15.75 -3.18
CA TYR A 73 12.19 16.82 -3.16
C TYR A 73 11.46 18.16 -3.13
N ALA A 74 11.66 18.92 -2.06
CA ALA A 74 11.37 20.34 -2.08
C ALA A 74 12.58 21.07 -2.68
N LEU A 75 12.39 21.74 -3.82
CA LEU A 75 13.37 22.61 -4.45
C LEU A 75 12.91 24.06 -4.29
N MET A 76 13.69 24.88 -3.61
CA MET A 76 13.48 26.33 -3.58
C MET A 76 14.46 26.98 -4.54
N LEU A 77 13.93 27.58 -5.61
CA LEU A 77 14.69 28.30 -6.62
C LEU A 77 14.40 29.80 -6.49
N ASP A 78 15.46 30.63 -6.44
CA ASP A 78 15.35 32.06 -6.69
C ASP A 78 16.17 32.41 -7.93
N GLY A 79 15.49 32.84 -9.00
CA GLY A 79 16.14 33.29 -10.24
C GLY A 79 17.07 32.30 -10.96
N LEU A 80 16.84 30.98 -10.87
CA LEU A 80 17.68 29.84 -11.36
C LEU A 80 18.73 29.31 -10.36
N SER A 81 18.86 29.90 -9.17
CA SER A 81 19.80 29.39 -8.15
C SER A 81 19.08 28.49 -7.14
N LEU A 82 19.65 27.30 -6.85
CA LEU A 82 19.15 26.40 -5.81
C LEU A 82 19.53 26.93 -4.43
N LEU A 83 18.53 27.36 -3.66
CA LEU A 83 18.74 27.96 -2.34
C LEU A 83 18.57 26.96 -1.19
N GLY A 84 17.96 25.81 -1.45
CA GLY A 84 17.84 24.72 -0.47
C GLY A 84 17.33 23.42 -1.09
N LEU A 85 17.87 22.30 -0.61
CA LEU A 85 17.43 20.95 -0.93
C LEU A 85 17.07 20.23 0.37
N MET A 86 15.80 19.84 0.51
CA MET A 86 15.38 18.95 1.59
C MET A 86 14.94 17.62 0.98
N ALA A 87 15.68 16.57 1.32
CA ALA A 87 15.31 15.18 1.01
C ALA A 87 14.84 14.54 2.32
N ARG A 88 13.54 14.25 2.42
CA ARG A 88 13.01 13.48 3.55
C ARG A 88 12.94 12.02 3.14
N ARG A 89 13.89 11.22 3.61
CA ARG A 89 13.78 9.75 3.58
C ARG A 89 12.99 9.34 4.82
N ASN A 90 11.77 8.85 4.65
CA ASN A 90 11.07 8.22 5.75
C ASN A 90 11.88 6.95 6.11
N GLY A 91 12.50 6.98 7.30
CA GLY A 91 13.42 5.94 7.75
C GLY A 91 12.71 4.60 7.91
N ALA A 92 13.33 3.55 7.38
CA ALA A 92 13.02 2.18 7.77
C ALA A 92 13.38 2.01 9.25
N SER A 93 12.41 1.65 10.08
CA SER A 93 12.68 1.10 11.41
C SER A 93 13.04 -0.38 11.26
N ALA A 94 14.06 -0.79 12.00
CA ALA A 94 14.64 -2.12 12.07
C ALA A 94 13.71 -3.18 12.68
#